data_AF-A0A3D2GWF2-F1
#
_entry.id   AF-A0A3D2GWF2-F1
#
_cell.length_a   1.000
_cell.length_b   1.000
_cell.length_c   1.000
_cell.angle_alpha   90.00
_cell.angle_beta   90.00
_cell.angle_gamma   90.00
#
_symmetry.space_group_name_H-M   'P 1'
#
loop_
_entity.id
_entity.type
_entity.pdbx_description
1 polymer ?
#
loop_
_entity_poly.entity_id
_entity_poly.type
_entity_poly.pdbx_seq_one_letter_code
_entity_poly.pdbx_strand_id
1 'polypeptide(L)'
;TDALCRAAWAHDWGKADPRFQSLLYSVLGQTFANPEELLAKAVGNTSGNPVSMLPKGWRHEALSVRMLLAEQDVLAGAHDPELVLWLVGTHHGYGRPFYGFADEWEQHTLYQLHTDGMSDREPFDLTADIPAPNRLGFDWQGDDWGGLMARLIRRYGWWQLAWLESLLRLADHHASANPDMAISDWQPSHLTGAALPASLPIHRHRLEGLEPDNLLAFLALLGLLRVLEAVRPDWHPQAYWDDDMGRKTLRPVLQLRAEVTEDDIAAAAAEGSTRLAGAHDFAGEKNLNHSAEAAHRLLGDTVREASLADRYRSDMMAALMNDGAINRKGSIDPTPLCLMFGQGHQHFLTRFAGVVEQGSPGKRGRGKKAVEISAEQAMTEALFTPWQRIDPTDGFRWDVEEDRRYALRAVNPSGDAATTQHGANRLAAFGLSSLPVMATPYSDRHISAIPGGQGARDFRFRWPLWRQPASMPTITALLAQAWREGETMPPKAWDAQETVERFSQGKFLNVTRAAFSRRQPATDEPNTKTGRKSA
;
A
#
# COMPACT_ATOMS: atom_id res chain seq x y z
N THR A 1 -1.22 25.86 -13.27
CA THR A 1 -1.67 27.10 -12.61
C THR A 1 -3.06 26.93 -12.03
N ASP A 2 -4.07 26.50 -12.81
CA ASP A 2 -5.45 26.27 -12.31
C ASP A 2 -5.53 25.42 -11.02
N ALA A 3 -4.94 24.21 -11.02
CA ALA A 3 -4.95 23.34 -9.83
C ALA A 3 -4.29 23.97 -8.59
N LEU A 4 -3.24 24.78 -8.77
CA LEU A 4 -2.57 25.49 -7.67
C LEU A 4 -3.48 26.58 -7.08
N CYS A 5 -4.18 27.35 -7.92
CA CYS A 5 -5.11 28.37 -7.46
C CYS A 5 -6.30 27.74 -6.71
N ARG A 6 -6.87 26.66 -7.25
CA ARG A 6 -7.95 25.89 -6.60
C ARG A 6 -7.51 25.31 -5.27
N ALA A 7 -6.31 24.72 -5.21
CA ALA A 7 -5.76 24.22 -3.96
C ALA A 7 -5.51 25.36 -2.95
N ALA A 8 -4.93 26.49 -3.39
CA ALA A 8 -4.73 27.66 -2.53
C ALA A 8 -6.03 28.22 -1.96
N TRP A 9 -7.13 28.13 -2.70
CA TRP A 9 -8.45 28.54 -2.22
C TRP A 9 -9.01 27.64 -1.12
N ALA A 10 -8.78 26.33 -1.23
CA ALA A 10 -9.42 25.34 -0.35
C ALA A 10 -8.52 24.77 0.76
N HIS A 11 -7.21 25.01 0.72
CA HIS A 11 -6.24 24.33 1.59
C HIS A 11 -6.54 24.46 3.08
N ASP A 12 -7.08 25.60 3.49
CA ASP A 12 -7.31 25.96 4.89
C ASP A 12 -8.77 25.77 5.37
N TRP A 13 -9.66 25.23 4.53
CA TRP A 13 -11.08 25.06 4.90
C TRP A 13 -11.29 24.28 6.19
N GLY A 14 -10.48 23.25 6.44
CA GLY A 14 -10.52 22.46 7.67
C GLY A 14 -10.20 23.25 8.94
N LYS A 15 -9.64 24.46 8.86
CA LYS A 15 -9.49 25.35 10.03
C LYS A 15 -10.84 25.82 10.57
N ALA A 16 -11.93 25.69 9.82
CA ALA A 16 -13.27 25.99 10.29
C ALA A 16 -13.80 24.98 11.34
N ASP A 17 -13.04 23.94 11.69
CA ASP A 17 -13.42 23.03 12.78
C ASP A 17 -13.64 23.81 14.09
N PRO A 18 -14.84 23.73 14.71
CA PRO A 18 -15.14 24.45 15.94
C PRO A 18 -14.18 24.16 17.10
N ARG A 19 -13.61 22.95 17.16
CA ARG A 19 -12.62 22.58 18.20
C ARG A 19 -11.28 23.26 17.91
N PHE A 20 -10.90 23.37 16.63
CA PHE A 20 -9.72 24.13 16.22
C PHE A 20 -9.90 25.63 16.44
N GLN A 21 -11.06 26.20 16.11
CA GLN A 21 -11.36 27.60 16.42
C GLN A 21 -11.38 27.87 17.92
N SER A 22 -11.99 27.00 18.71
CA SER A 22 -11.95 27.09 20.19
C SER A 22 -10.52 27.09 20.73
N LEU A 23 -9.63 26.27 20.15
CA LEU A 23 -8.21 26.28 20.47
C LEU A 23 -7.56 27.64 20.13
N LEU A 24 -7.79 28.19 18.94
CA LEU A 24 -7.23 29.50 18.56
C LEU A 24 -7.73 30.64 19.44
N TYR A 25 -9.04 30.72 19.69
CA TYR A 25 -9.63 31.74 20.56
C TYR A 25 -9.09 31.63 21.99
N SER A 26 -8.85 30.41 22.50
CA SER A 26 -8.27 30.23 23.83
C SER A 26 -6.86 30.80 23.96
N VAL A 27 -6.06 30.80 22.89
CA VAL A 27 -4.72 31.44 22.86
C VAL A 27 -4.83 32.96 23.01
N LEU A 28 -5.96 33.54 22.60
CA LEU A 28 -6.26 34.97 22.76
C LEU A 28 -6.95 35.27 24.11
N GLY A 29 -7.19 34.27 24.95
CA GLY A 29 -7.97 34.42 26.19
C GLY A 29 -9.46 34.68 25.95
N GLN A 30 -9.98 34.29 24.78
CA GLN A 30 -11.36 34.48 24.36
C GLN A 30 -12.09 33.14 24.21
N THR A 31 -13.42 33.18 24.10
CA THR A 31 -14.25 32.01 23.80
C THR A 31 -14.74 32.10 22.36
N PHE A 32 -14.61 31.03 21.59
CA PHE A 32 -15.24 30.94 20.28
C PHE A 32 -16.76 30.86 20.45
N ALA A 33 -17.46 31.93 20.10
CA ALA A 33 -18.91 32.06 20.27
C ALA A 33 -19.64 32.38 18.97
N ASN A 34 -18.95 32.98 18.00
CA ASN A 34 -19.50 33.36 16.70
C ASN A 34 -18.82 32.55 15.58
N PRO A 35 -19.54 31.61 14.93
CA PRO A 35 -19.05 30.87 13.78
C PRO A 35 -18.63 31.74 12.58
N GLU A 36 -19.12 32.99 12.52
CA GLU A 36 -18.80 33.93 11.44
C GLU A 36 -17.41 34.56 11.56
N GLU A 37 -16.80 34.49 12.75
CA GLU A 37 -15.48 35.08 13.03
C GLU A 37 -14.41 33.99 13.07
N LEU A 38 -14.05 33.43 11.92
CA LEU A 38 -13.00 32.41 11.86
C LEU A 38 -11.60 33.04 11.96
N LEU A 39 -10.77 32.51 12.85
CA LEU A 39 -9.35 32.87 12.94
C LEU A 39 -8.51 31.97 12.05
N ALA A 40 -7.63 32.57 11.25
CA ALA A 40 -6.63 31.84 10.47
C ALA A 40 -5.43 31.39 11.33
N LYS A 41 -5.09 32.18 12.36
CA LYS A 41 -4.01 31.93 13.33
C LYS A 41 -4.24 32.78 14.59
N ALA A 42 -3.65 32.37 15.71
CA ALA A 42 -3.59 33.15 16.94
C ALA A 42 -2.15 33.18 17.48
N VAL A 43 -1.68 34.36 17.89
CA VAL A 43 -0.39 34.57 18.56
C VAL A 43 -0.65 35.23 19.89
N GLY A 44 -0.36 34.52 20.99
CA GLY A 44 -0.67 34.98 22.34
C GLY A 44 -0.01 34.09 23.38
N ASN A 45 -0.08 34.50 24.65
CA ASN A 45 0.44 33.72 25.76
C ASN A 45 -0.66 32.76 26.20
N THR A 46 -0.41 31.45 26.17
CA THR A 46 -1.38 30.44 26.63
C THR A 46 -1.59 30.56 28.13
N SER A 47 -2.61 31.34 28.54
CA SER A 47 -3.10 31.37 29.92
C SER A 47 -4.02 30.17 30.17
N GLY A 48 -3.43 28.97 30.16
CA GLY A 48 -4.13 27.71 30.42
C GLY A 48 -3.67 26.59 29.51
N ASN A 49 -3.94 25.36 29.91
CA ASN A 49 -3.77 24.18 29.07
C ASN A 49 -5.10 24.00 28.31
N PRO A 50 -5.21 24.44 27.04
CA PRO A 50 -6.48 24.37 26.33
C PRO A 50 -6.92 22.91 26.24
N VAL A 51 -8.10 22.59 26.76
CA VAL A 51 -8.72 21.28 26.57
C VAL A 51 -9.18 21.22 25.12
N SER A 52 -8.26 20.89 24.22
CA SER A 52 -8.58 20.63 22.83
C SER A 52 -9.21 19.24 22.73
N MET A 53 -10.44 19.17 22.19
CA MET A 53 -11.09 17.90 21.84
C MET A 53 -10.53 17.31 20.53
N LEU A 54 -9.50 17.92 19.93
CA LEU A 54 -8.85 17.41 18.73
C LEU A 54 -7.95 16.21 19.06
N PRO A 55 -7.94 15.17 18.20
CA PRO A 55 -6.97 14.08 18.30
C PRO A 55 -5.51 14.57 18.29
N LYS A 56 -4.63 13.82 18.96
CA LYS A 56 -3.18 14.05 18.88
C LYS A 56 -2.73 13.95 17.42
N GLY A 57 -1.98 14.95 16.95
CA GLY A 57 -1.50 14.99 15.58
C GLY A 57 -2.55 15.35 14.53
N TRP A 58 -3.73 15.84 14.95
CA TRP A 58 -4.77 16.35 14.04
C TRP A 58 -4.21 17.40 13.07
N ARG A 59 -4.68 17.32 11.83
CA ARG A 59 -4.24 18.13 10.68
C ARG A 59 -5.49 18.64 9.96
N HIS A 60 -5.63 19.96 9.81
CA HIS A 60 -6.77 20.56 9.13
C HIS A 60 -6.82 20.16 7.65
N GLU A 61 -5.67 19.82 7.06
CA GLU A 61 -5.55 19.41 5.66
C GLU A 61 -6.44 18.21 5.32
N ALA A 62 -6.58 17.24 6.23
CA ALA A 62 -7.42 16.07 5.98
C ALA A 62 -8.90 16.45 5.94
N LEU A 63 -9.33 17.36 6.82
CA LEU A 63 -10.69 17.88 6.83
C LEU A 63 -10.96 18.78 5.61
N SER A 64 -10.00 19.61 5.19
CA SER A 64 -10.09 20.39 3.95
C SER A 64 -10.35 19.50 2.72
N VAL A 65 -9.62 18.38 2.61
CA VAL A 65 -9.86 17.38 1.55
C VAL A 65 -11.26 16.80 1.65
N ARG A 66 -11.72 16.44 2.86
CA ARG A 66 -13.08 15.91 3.05
C ARG A 66 -14.17 16.89 2.64
N MET A 67 -14.00 18.18 2.96
CA MET A 67 -14.93 19.22 2.55
C MET A 67 -14.98 19.36 1.01
N LEU A 68 -13.84 19.23 0.32
CA LEU A 68 -13.79 19.18 -1.14
C LEU A 68 -14.48 17.95 -1.75
N LEU A 69 -14.47 16.81 -1.05
CA LEU A 69 -15.17 15.61 -1.50
C LEU A 69 -16.69 15.74 -1.38
N ALA A 70 -17.16 16.42 -0.32
CA ALA A 70 -18.58 16.69 -0.10
C ALA A 70 -19.12 17.77 -1.05
N GLU A 71 -18.34 18.83 -1.29
CA GLU A 71 -18.70 19.95 -2.16
C GLU A 71 -17.72 20.04 -3.34
N GLN A 72 -18.04 19.34 -4.42
CA GLN A 72 -17.11 19.14 -5.52
C GLN A 72 -17.01 20.32 -6.49
N ASP A 73 -17.67 21.45 -6.21
CA ASP A 73 -17.64 22.67 -7.03
C ASP A 73 -16.22 23.16 -7.34
N VAL A 74 -15.34 23.16 -6.34
CA VAL A 74 -13.94 23.57 -6.53
C VAL A 74 -13.16 22.57 -7.39
N LEU A 75 -13.58 21.31 -7.41
CA LEU A 75 -13.00 20.26 -8.26
C LEU A 75 -13.65 20.27 -9.67
N ALA A 76 -14.90 20.72 -9.78
CA ALA A 76 -15.62 20.81 -11.03
C ALA A 76 -14.92 21.78 -11.99
N GLY A 77 -14.65 21.29 -13.20
CA GLY A 77 -13.92 22.03 -14.23
C GLY A 77 -12.43 22.24 -13.93
N ALA A 78 -11.89 21.68 -12.84
CA ALA A 78 -10.45 21.65 -12.65
C ALA A 78 -9.79 20.79 -13.74
N HIS A 79 -8.68 21.26 -14.31
CA HIS A 79 -7.95 20.45 -15.29
C HIS A 79 -7.35 19.17 -14.69
N ASP A 80 -7.00 19.22 -13.40
CA ASP A 80 -6.47 18.09 -12.66
C ASP A 80 -7.01 18.10 -11.21
N PRO A 81 -8.22 17.55 -10.98
CA PRO A 81 -8.84 17.53 -9.65
C PRO A 81 -8.06 16.64 -8.65
N GLU A 82 -7.37 15.61 -9.15
CA GLU A 82 -6.51 14.73 -8.34
C GLU A 82 -5.35 15.52 -7.73
N LEU A 83 -4.70 16.36 -8.53
CA LEU A 83 -3.65 17.26 -8.05
C LEU A 83 -4.19 18.29 -7.06
N VAL A 84 -5.40 18.82 -7.25
CA VAL A 84 -6.04 19.75 -6.28
C VAL A 84 -6.18 19.07 -4.91
N LEU A 85 -6.79 17.89 -4.85
CA LEU A 85 -6.97 17.12 -3.61
C LEU A 85 -5.63 16.83 -2.93
N TRP A 86 -4.62 16.42 -3.70
CA TRP A 86 -3.30 16.10 -3.17
C TRP A 86 -2.58 17.32 -2.59
N LEU A 87 -2.59 18.44 -3.32
CA LEU A 87 -1.97 19.68 -2.85
C LEU A 87 -2.64 20.19 -1.57
N VAL A 88 -3.98 20.14 -1.50
CA VAL A 88 -4.73 20.48 -0.28
C VAL A 88 -4.37 19.55 0.88
N GLY A 89 -4.30 18.24 0.65
CA GLY A 89 -3.97 17.29 1.73
C GLY A 89 -2.53 17.40 2.23
N THR A 90 -1.56 17.69 1.35
CA THR A 90 -0.13 17.53 1.67
C THR A 90 0.63 18.83 1.84
N HIS A 91 -0.04 19.99 1.83
CA HIS A 91 0.65 21.28 1.80
C HIS A 91 1.57 21.50 3.02
N HIS A 92 1.27 21.02 4.23
CA HIS A 92 2.24 21.14 5.34
C HIS A 92 3.30 20.01 5.41
N GLY A 93 3.32 19.12 4.42
CA GLY A 93 4.30 18.03 4.32
C GLY A 93 3.90 16.71 4.99
N TYR A 94 2.68 16.60 5.50
CA TYR A 94 2.09 15.35 6.03
C TYR A 94 1.30 14.59 4.95
N GLY A 95 0.75 13.42 5.30
CA GLY A 95 -0.13 12.67 4.40
C GLY A 95 0.59 11.86 3.32
N ARG A 96 1.89 11.54 3.48
CA ARG A 96 2.68 10.79 2.48
C ARG A 96 3.12 9.40 2.98
N PRO A 97 2.36 8.32 2.70
CA PRO A 97 0.98 8.32 2.21
C PRO A 97 -0.05 8.27 3.35
N PHE A 98 0.31 8.60 4.58
CA PHE A 98 -0.62 8.46 5.71
C PHE A 98 -0.62 9.67 6.63
N TYR A 99 -1.76 9.89 7.30
CA TYR A 99 -1.85 10.77 8.46
C TYR A 99 -1.74 9.96 9.74
N GLY A 100 -1.16 10.57 10.77
CA GLY A 100 -0.95 9.94 12.08
C GLY A 100 -2.13 9.99 13.04
N PHE A 101 -3.32 10.39 12.59
CA PHE A 101 -4.49 10.59 13.44
C PHE A 101 -5.76 10.07 12.75
N ALA A 102 -6.79 9.77 13.55
CA ALA A 102 -8.13 9.47 13.10
C ALA A 102 -9.09 10.30 13.94
N ASP A 103 -10.13 10.83 13.31
CA ASP A 103 -11.11 11.68 13.97
C ASP A 103 -12.52 11.15 13.70
N GLU A 104 -13.22 10.70 14.74
CA GLU A 104 -14.60 10.20 14.64
C GLU A 104 -15.62 11.34 14.70
N TRP A 105 -15.21 12.51 15.20
CA TRP A 105 -16.10 13.67 15.33
C TRP A 105 -16.54 14.20 13.96
N GLU A 106 -15.64 14.18 12.99
CA GLU A 106 -15.89 14.67 11.64
C GLU A 106 -17.08 13.93 10.96
N GLN A 107 -17.50 12.75 11.42
CA GLN A 107 -18.63 11.99 10.85
C GLN A 107 -20.03 12.54 11.19
N HIS A 108 -20.15 13.53 12.06
CA HIS A 108 -21.46 13.93 12.62
C HIS A 108 -21.64 15.44 12.70
N THR A 109 -21.04 16.21 11.78
CA THR A 109 -20.99 17.66 11.92
C THR A 109 -21.22 18.37 10.59
N LEU A 110 -22.08 19.39 10.64
CA LEU A 110 -22.20 20.40 9.59
C LEU A 110 -21.12 21.46 9.80
N TYR A 111 -20.34 21.73 8.77
CA TYR A 111 -19.29 22.76 8.82
C TYR A 111 -19.72 23.95 7.98
N GLN A 112 -19.67 25.16 8.53
CA GLN A 112 -19.99 26.37 7.78
C GLN A 112 -18.72 27.20 7.57
N LEU A 113 -18.43 27.57 6.32
CA LEU A 113 -17.35 28.49 5.99
C LEU A 113 -17.91 29.90 5.93
N HIS A 114 -17.47 30.75 6.84
CA HIS A 114 -17.79 32.17 6.85
C HIS A 114 -16.54 32.95 6.42
N THR A 115 -16.29 32.98 5.12
CA THR A 115 -15.22 33.78 4.50
C THR A 115 -15.81 34.74 3.48
N ASP A 116 -15.11 35.83 3.15
CA ASP A 116 -15.55 36.80 2.15
C ASP A 116 -15.93 36.10 0.82
N GLY A 117 -17.20 36.21 0.43
CA GLY A 117 -17.77 35.57 -0.76
C GLY A 117 -18.27 34.13 -0.57
N MET A 118 -18.23 33.57 0.64
CA MET A 118 -18.77 32.24 0.98
C MET A 118 -19.78 32.24 2.15
N SER A 119 -19.99 33.37 2.83
CA SER A 119 -20.90 33.50 3.99
C SER A 119 -22.37 33.15 3.69
N ASP A 120 -22.82 33.25 2.44
CA ASP A 120 -24.19 32.88 2.02
C ASP A 120 -24.32 31.40 1.58
N ARG A 121 -23.25 30.59 1.68
CA ARG A 121 -23.32 29.15 1.32
C ARG A 121 -23.97 28.31 2.42
N GLU A 122 -24.69 27.30 1.98
CA GLU A 122 -25.16 26.22 2.86
C GLU A 122 -23.96 25.52 3.54
N PRO A 123 -24.11 25.07 4.79
CA PRO A 123 -23.08 24.29 5.47
C PRO A 123 -22.70 23.03 4.67
N PHE A 124 -21.42 22.68 4.69
CA PHE A 124 -20.93 21.40 4.21
C PHE A 124 -21.55 20.28 5.03
N ASP A 125 -22.40 19.48 4.39
CA ASP A 125 -22.97 18.29 4.98
C ASP A 125 -21.97 17.13 4.92
N LEU A 126 -21.23 16.94 6.03
CA LEU A 126 -20.31 15.81 6.19
C LEU A 126 -20.94 14.64 6.95
N THR A 127 -22.28 14.58 7.08
CA THR A 127 -22.97 13.45 7.75
C THR A 127 -22.94 12.17 6.91
N ALA A 128 -22.75 12.29 5.60
CA ALA A 128 -22.40 11.15 4.76
C ALA A 128 -21.03 10.59 5.18
N ASP A 129 -20.91 9.27 5.23
CA ASP A 129 -19.65 8.59 5.55
C ASP A 129 -18.68 8.70 4.36
N ILE A 130 -18.11 9.88 4.18
CA ILE A 130 -17.11 10.22 3.17
C ILE A 130 -15.75 10.15 3.87
N PRO A 131 -14.95 9.08 3.65
CA PRO A 131 -13.69 8.92 4.38
C PRO A 131 -12.66 9.95 3.91
N ALA A 132 -12.18 10.76 4.85
CA ALA A 132 -11.05 11.66 4.67
C ALA A 132 -9.73 10.88 4.44
N PRO A 133 -8.67 11.53 3.90
CA PRO A 133 -7.41 10.85 3.58
C PRO A 133 -6.62 10.37 4.81
N ASN A 134 -7.04 10.74 6.02
CA ASN A 134 -6.56 10.18 7.28
C ASN A 134 -7.13 8.78 7.58
N ARG A 135 -7.99 8.24 6.72
CA ARG A 135 -8.55 6.89 6.82
C ARG A 135 -8.17 6.06 5.60
N LEU A 136 -7.89 4.77 5.82
CA LEU A 136 -7.58 3.84 4.72
C LEU A 136 -8.73 3.71 3.71
N GLY A 137 -9.98 3.88 4.15
CA GLY A 137 -11.15 3.82 3.27
C GLY A 137 -11.36 5.06 2.41
N PHE A 138 -10.42 6.02 2.37
CA PHE A 138 -10.48 7.13 1.41
C PHE A 138 -10.68 6.57 0.00
N ASP A 139 -11.56 7.21 -0.76
CA ASP A 139 -11.93 6.77 -2.09
C ASP A 139 -12.18 7.97 -2.99
N TRP A 140 -11.31 8.14 -3.98
CA TRP A 140 -11.50 9.06 -5.08
C TRP A 140 -11.62 8.25 -6.37
N GLN A 141 -12.86 7.96 -6.77
CA GLN A 141 -13.17 7.24 -8.01
C GLN A 141 -12.43 5.89 -8.13
N GLY A 142 -12.23 5.17 -7.01
CA GLY A 142 -11.53 3.88 -6.98
C GLY A 142 -10.08 3.95 -6.57
N ASP A 143 -9.51 5.14 -6.44
CA ASP A 143 -8.18 5.31 -5.88
C ASP A 143 -8.26 5.69 -4.41
N ASP A 144 -7.60 4.88 -3.59
CA ASP A 144 -7.32 5.25 -2.21
C ASP A 144 -6.20 6.31 -2.17
N TRP A 145 -5.91 6.84 -0.98
CA TRP A 145 -5.00 7.98 -0.86
C TRP A 145 -3.56 7.63 -1.29
N GLY A 146 -3.09 6.41 -1.00
CA GLY A 146 -1.80 5.90 -1.47
C GLY A 146 -1.79 5.64 -2.99
N GLY A 147 -2.91 5.19 -3.56
CA GLY A 147 -3.11 5.05 -5.00
C GLY A 147 -3.07 6.39 -5.72
N LEU A 148 -3.77 7.40 -5.20
CA LEU A 148 -3.72 8.78 -5.67
C LEU A 148 -2.29 9.32 -5.67
N MET A 149 -1.56 9.15 -4.55
CA MET A 149 -0.14 9.52 -4.46
C MET A 149 0.68 8.86 -5.58
N ALA A 150 0.55 7.54 -5.75
CA ALA A 150 1.33 6.80 -6.74
C ALA A 150 1.01 7.25 -8.17
N ARG A 151 -0.25 7.54 -8.49
CA ARG A 151 -0.65 8.06 -9.81
C ARG A 151 -0.07 9.45 -10.07
N LEU A 152 -0.11 10.35 -9.09
CA LEU A 152 0.47 11.69 -9.23
C LEU A 152 1.99 11.65 -9.35
N ILE A 153 2.67 10.77 -8.58
CA ILE A 153 4.11 10.53 -8.75
C ILE A 153 4.42 9.98 -10.14
N ARG A 154 3.59 9.10 -10.70
CA ARG A 154 3.78 8.64 -12.10
C ARG A 154 3.59 9.78 -13.09
N ARG A 155 2.58 10.65 -12.90
CA ARG A 155 2.25 11.75 -13.82
C ARG A 155 3.28 12.89 -13.80
N TYR A 156 3.71 13.30 -12.61
CA TYR A 156 4.57 14.46 -12.40
C TYR A 156 6.02 14.10 -12.05
N GLY A 157 6.28 12.87 -11.58
CA GLY A 157 7.56 12.52 -10.97
C GLY A 157 7.72 13.14 -9.58
N TRP A 158 8.66 12.58 -8.81
CA TRP A 158 8.92 12.97 -7.42
C TRP A 158 9.25 14.47 -7.28
N TRP A 159 10.11 14.99 -8.17
CA TRP A 159 10.62 16.35 -8.05
C TRP A 159 9.61 17.42 -8.46
N GLN A 160 8.85 17.19 -9.54
CA GLN A 160 7.84 18.16 -9.98
C GLN A 160 6.67 18.20 -9.00
N LEU A 161 6.23 17.04 -8.48
CA LEU A 161 5.17 17.01 -7.48
C LEU A 161 5.59 17.74 -6.20
N ALA A 162 6.80 17.48 -5.70
CA ALA A 162 7.36 18.20 -4.55
C ALA A 162 7.53 19.70 -4.82
N TRP A 163 7.89 20.09 -6.03
CA TRP A 163 7.98 21.50 -6.43
C TRP A 163 6.60 22.19 -6.41
N LEU A 164 5.55 21.54 -6.94
CA LEU A 164 4.18 22.06 -6.90
C LEU A 164 3.65 22.22 -5.47
N GLU A 165 3.90 21.23 -4.60
CA GLU A 165 3.60 21.33 -3.16
C GLU A 165 4.34 22.51 -2.51
N SER A 166 5.62 22.72 -2.88
CA SER A 166 6.43 23.82 -2.34
C SER A 166 5.93 25.19 -2.79
N LEU A 167 5.43 25.31 -4.03
CA LEU A 167 4.83 26.56 -4.51
C LEU A 167 3.60 26.94 -3.69
N LEU A 168 2.71 25.99 -3.40
CA LEU A 168 1.53 26.24 -2.57
C LEU A 168 1.92 26.69 -1.16
N ARG A 169 2.91 26.03 -0.54
CA ARG A 169 3.43 26.41 0.78
C ARG A 169 4.00 27.82 0.81
N LEU A 170 4.76 28.20 -0.21
CA LEU A 170 5.35 29.53 -0.30
C LEU A 170 4.28 30.60 -0.53
N ALA A 171 3.24 30.28 -1.31
CA ALA A 171 2.10 31.16 -1.51
C ALA A 171 1.32 31.38 -0.21
N ASP A 172 1.02 30.31 0.54
CA ASP A 172 0.39 30.41 1.87
C ASP A 172 1.26 31.22 2.84
N HIS A 173 2.55 30.91 2.95
CA HIS A 173 3.48 31.70 3.78
C HIS A 173 3.48 33.19 3.43
N HIS A 174 3.47 33.52 2.13
CA HIS A 174 3.44 34.89 1.66
C HIS A 174 2.12 35.59 1.99
N ALA A 175 0.98 34.94 1.78
CA ALA A 175 -0.34 35.46 2.13
C ALA A 175 -0.47 35.66 3.66
N SER A 176 -0.03 34.66 4.44
CA SER A 176 -0.01 34.70 5.90
C SER A 176 0.88 35.80 6.48
N ALA A 177 1.93 36.23 5.77
CA ALA A 177 2.81 37.33 6.16
C ALA A 177 2.27 38.71 5.77
N ASN A 178 1.33 38.77 4.82
CA ASN A 178 0.77 40.01 4.28
C ASN A 178 -0.78 39.96 4.29
N PRO A 179 -1.42 39.90 5.46
CA PRO A 179 -2.87 39.71 5.57
C PRO A 179 -3.68 40.86 4.96
N ASP A 180 -3.11 42.07 4.91
CA ASP A 180 -3.76 43.26 4.35
C ASP A 180 -3.54 43.42 2.83
N MET A 181 -2.81 42.48 2.19
CA MET A 181 -2.59 42.52 0.75
C MET A 181 -3.92 42.26 0.04
N ALA A 182 -4.26 43.11 -0.93
CA ALA A 182 -5.44 42.91 -1.77
C ALA A 182 -5.41 41.50 -2.38
N ILE A 183 -6.33 40.66 -1.94
CA ILE A 183 -6.49 39.31 -2.48
C ILE A 183 -7.00 39.49 -3.91
N SER A 184 -6.41 38.75 -4.86
CA SER A 184 -6.98 38.65 -6.20
C SER A 184 -8.46 38.28 -6.08
N ASP A 185 -9.35 38.91 -6.87
CA ASP A 185 -10.76 38.49 -7.04
C ASP A 185 -10.89 37.11 -7.73
N TRP A 186 -9.85 36.26 -7.63
CA TRP A 186 -9.88 34.91 -8.12
C TRP A 186 -10.88 34.16 -7.25
N GLN A 187 -12.09 34.05 -7.78
CA GLN A 187 -13.04 33.05 -7.39
C GLN A 187 -12.99 31.95 -8.46
N PRO A 188 -13.38 30.71 -8.13
CA PRO A 188 -13.66 29.71 -9.15
C PRO A 188 -14.87 30.17 -10.00
N SER A 189 -14.67 31.14 -10.88
CA SER A 189 -15.72 31.92 -11.57
C SER A 189 -16.34 31.21 -12.78
N HIS A 190 -16.21 29.88 -12.88
CA HIS A 190 -16.79 29.08 -13.96
C HIS A 190 -17.21 27.68 -13.45
N LEU A 191 -18.06 27.63 -12.42
CA LEU A 191 -18.64 26.39 -11.85
C LEU A 191 -19.60 25.64 -12.81
N THR A 192 -19.54 25.89 -14.12
CA THR A 192 -20.17 25.04 -15.14
C THR A 192 -19.15 24.04 -15.67
N GLY A 193 -18.63 23.20 -14.79
CA GLY A 193 -17.95 21.97 -15.18
C GLY A 193 -18.99 20.86 -15.36
N ALA A 194 -18.74 19.93 -16.27
CA ALA A 194 -19.53 18.69 -16.29
C ALA A 194 -19.46 18.03 -14.90
N ALA A 195 -20.60 17.55 -14.40
CA ALA A 195 -20.65 16.80 -13.15
C ALA A 195 -19.61 15.67 -13.21
N LEU A 196 -18.92 15.43 -12.08
CA LEU A 196 -18.00 14.31 -11.99
C LEU A 196 -18.77 13.02 -12.29
N PRO A 197 -18.18 12.07 -13.05
CA PRO A 197 -18.87 10.85 -13.43
C PRO A 197 -19.32 10.09 -12.19
N ALA A 198 -20.51 9.49 -12.26
CA ALA A 198 -21.03 8.66 -11.19
C ALA A 198 -20.05 7.51 -10.89
N SER A 199 -19.88 7.18 -9.61
CA SER A 199 -19.03 6.07 -9.20
C SER A 199 -19.63 4.74 -9.68
N LEU A 200 -18.77 3.88 -10.25
CA LEU A 200 -19.16 2.53 -10.64
C LEU A 200 -19.50 1.69 -9.39
N PRO A 201 -20.44 0.72 -9.51
CA PRO A 201 -20.80 -0.16 -8.41
C PRO A 201 -19.58 -0.94 -7.91
N ILE A 202 -19.53 -1.13 -6.60
CA ILE A 202 -18.46 -1.86 -5.92
C ILE A 202 -18.90 -3.31 -5.73
N HIS A 203 -18.09 -4.24 -6.23
CA HIS A 203 -18.27 -5.68 -6.05
C HIS A 203 -17.15 -6.25 -5.18
N ARG A 204 -17.50 -7.22 -4.33
CA ARG A 204 -16.60 -7.80 -3.32
C ARG A 204 -16.58 -9.31 -3.47
N HIS A 205 -15.37 -9.85 -3.63
CA HIS A 205 -15.12 -11.27 -3.85
C HIS A 205 -14.23 -11.79 -2.74
N ARG A 206 -14.77 -12.72 -1.95
CA ARG A 206 -14.01 -13.35 -0.87
C ARG A 206 -13.09 -14.42 -1.45
N LEU A 207 -11.80 -14.29 -1.22
CA LEU A 207 -10.79 -15.17 -1.80
C LEU A 207 -10.59 -16.40 -0.89
N GLU A 208 -11.54 -17.33 -0.93
CA GLU A 208 -11.60 -18.49 -0.03
C GLU A 208 -10.35 -19.39 -0.09
N GLY A 209 -9.66 -19.44 -1.23
CA GLY A 209 -8.44 -20.21 -1.40
C GLY A 209 -7.22 -19.59 -0.74
N LEU A 210 -7.20 -18.27 -0.52
CA LEU A 210 -6.04 -17.59 0.07
C LEU A 210 -6.08 -17.70 1.60
N GLU A 211 -5.24 -18.59 2.13
CA GLU A 211 -5.05 -18.82 3.57
C GLU A 211 -4.38 -17.59 4.24
N PRO A 212 -4.98 -16.96 5.27
CA PRO A 212 -4.47 -15.70 5.85
C PRO A 212 -3.12 -15.83 6.57
N ASP A 213 -2.77 -17.04 7.02
CA ASP A 213 -1.56 -17.37 7.78
C ASP A 213 -0.47 -18.03 6.92
N ASN A 214 -0.59 -17.93 5.59
CA ASN A 214 0.32 -18.54 4.63
C ASN A 214 1.04 -17.47 3.78
N LEU A 215 2.38 -17.48 3.78
CA LEU A 215 3.19 -16.53 3.00
C LEU A 215 2.91 -16.65 1.49
N LEU A 216 2.76 -17.87 0.97
CA LEU A 216 2.42 -18.08 -0.44
C LEU A 216 1.10 -17.38 -0.79
N ALA A 217 0.09 -17.47 0.08
CA ALA A 217 -1.22 -16.86 -0.15
C ALA A 217 -1.15 -15.33 -0.09
N PHE A 218 -0.37 -14.78 0.84
CA PHE A 218 -0.15 -13.33 0.90
C PHE A 218 0.56 -12.80 -0.37
N LEU A 219 1.61 -13.48 -0.82
CA LEU A 219 2.28 -13.10 -2.07
C LEU A 219 1.36 -13.29 -3.29
N ALA A 220 0.52 -14.33 -3.31
CA ALA A 220 -0.48 -14.55 -4.35
C ALA A 220 -1.55 -13.44 -4.38
N LEU A 221 -1.96 -12.90 -3.23
CA LEU A 221 -2.83 -11.72 -3.16
C LEU A 221 -2.18 -10.51 -3.83
N LEU A 222 -0.90 -10.24 -3.54
CA LEU A 222 -0.16 -9.15 -4.22
C LEU A 222 -0.06 -9.44 -5.73
N GLY A 223 0.17 -10.70 -6.09
CA GLY A 223 0.18 -11.15 -7.47
C GLY A 223 -1.13 -10.86 -8.21
N LEU A 224 -2.26 -11.19 -7.58
CA LEU A 224 -3.60 -10.98 -8.12
C LEU A 224 -3.84 -9.51 -8.45
N LEU A 225 -3.57 -8.62 -7.49
CA LEU A 225 -3.72 -7.17 -7.71
C LEU A 225 -2.83 -6.72 -8.88
N ARG A 226 -1.57 -7.17 -8.93
CA ARG A 226 -0.64 -6.79 -10.00
C ARG A 226 -1.10 -7.26 -11.39
N VAL A 227 -1.56 -8.50 -11.52
CA VAL A 227 -1.99 -9.03 -12.83
C VAL A 227 -3.30 -8.38 -13.27
N LEU A 228 -4.22 -8.07 -12.34
CA LEU A 228 -5.45 -7.35 -12.65
C LEU A 228 -5.16 -5.90 -13.07
N GLU A 229 -4.31 -5.16 -12.36
CA GLU A 229 -3.88 -3.81 -12.76
C GLU A 229 -3.27 -3.80 -14.16
N ALA A 230 -2.58 -4.88 -14.57
CA ALA A 230 -1.96 -4.96 -15.88
C ALA A 230 -2.97 -5.09 -17.02
N VAL A 231 -4.17 -5.66 -16.83
CA VAL A 231 -5.13 -5.91 -17.91
C VAL A 231 -6.50 -5.28 -17.73
N ARG A 232 -6.87 -4.93 -16.49
CA ARG A 232 -8.12 -4.28 -16.08
C ARG A 232 -7.85 -3.19 -15.02
N PRO A 233 -7.02 -2.17 -15.33
CA PRO A 233 -6.75 -1.08 -14.39
C PRO A 233 -8.02 -0.30 -14.01
N ASP A 234 -9.02 -0.27 -14.89
CA ASP A 234 -10.35 0.32 -14.70
C ASP A 234 -11.21 -0.43 -13.66
N TRP A 235 -10.84 -1.65 -13.26
CA TRP A 235 -11.52 -2.34 -12.17
C TRP A 235 -11.08 -1.83 -10.78
N HIS A 236 -10.04 -1.00 -10.70
CA HIS A 236 -9.51 -0.46 -9.45
C HIS A 236 -9.32 -1.55 -8.36
N PRO A 237 -8.48 -2.58 -8.62
CA PRO A 237 -8.34 -3.70 -7.70
C PRO A 237 -7.76 -3.28 -6.36
N GLN A 238 -8.51 -3.57 -5.29
CA GLN A 238 -8.13 -3.30 -3.92
C GLN A 238 -8.34 -4.57 -3.07
N ALA A 239 -7.59 -4.72 -1.98
CA ALA A 239 -7.78 -5.84 -1.07
C ALA A 239 -7.91 -5.39 0.38
N TYR A 240 -8.59 -6.19 1.20
CA TYR A 240 -8.64 -6.04 2.66
C TYR A 240 -8.98 -7.37 3.35
N TRP A 241 -8.89 -7.43 4.68
CA TRP A 241 -9.13 -8.65 5.44
C TRP A 241 -10.48 -8.62 6.16
N ASP A 242 -11.28 -9.67 5.99
CA ASP A 242 -12.61 -9.74 6.56
C ASP A 242 -12.92 -11.12 7.17
N ASP A 243 -13.47 -11.10 8.38
CA ASP A 243 -13.95 -12.23 9.17
C ASP A 243 -15.49 -12.24 9.30
N ASP A 244 -16.19 -11.24 8.74
CA ASP A 244 -17.60 -10.96 9.02
C ASP A 244 -18.53 -10.94 7.79
N MET A 245 -18.07 -11.46 6.64
CA MET A 245 -18.98 -11.83 5.53
C MET A 245 -19.84 -13.07 5.87
N GLY A 246 -20.34 -13.18 7.11
CA GLY A 246 -21.12 -14.31 7.62
C GLY A 246 -20.31 -15.60 7.87
N ARG A 247 -18.99 -15.59 7.68
CA ARG A 247 -18.09 -16.75 7.85
C ARG A 247 -16.97 -16.39 8.83
N LYS A 248 -16.99 -16.98 10.04
CA LYS A 248 -16.09 -16.73 11.21
C LYS A 248 -14.57 -16.89 10.97
N THR A 249 -14.11 -17.04 9.74
CA THR A 249 -12.70 -17.25 9.39
C THR A 249 -12.19 -16.02 8.66
N LEU A 250 -11.02 -15.50 9.02
CA LEU A 250 -10.42 -14.39 8.30
C LEU A 250 -10.03 -14.82 6.87
N ARG A 251 -10.41 -14.04 5.86
CA ARG A 251 -9.95 -14.20 4.46
C ARG A 251 -9.72 -12.83 3.83
N PRO A 252 -8.84 -12.74 2.83
CA PRO A 252 -8.76 -11.54 2.03
C PRO A 252 -10.01 -11.42 1.16
N VAL A 253 -10.46 -10.19 0.97
CA VAL A 253 -11.56 -9.81 0.08
C VAL A 253 -10.96 -8.92 -1.01
N LEU A 254 -11.21 -9.28 -2.27
CA LEU A 254 -10.94 -8.45 -3.42
C LEU A 254 -12.13 -7.52 -3.65
N GLN A 255 -11.87 -6.23 -3.73
CA GLN A 255 -12.85 -5.21 -4.09
C GLN A 255 -12.55 -4.70 -5.51
N LEU A 256 -13.59 -4.63 -6.34
CA LEU A 256 -13.51 -4.17 -7.73
C LEU A 256 -14.64 -3.18 -8.02
N ARG A 257 -14.38 -2.22 -8.91
CA ARG A 257 -15.35 -1.28 -9.48
C ARG A 257 -15.93 -1.77 -10.81
N ALA A 258 -16.28 -3.05 -10.84
CA ALA A 258 -16.87 -3.67 -12.01
C ALA A 258 -17.80 -4.79 -11.55
N GLU A 259 -18.91 -4.97 -12.26
CA GLU A 259 -19.78 -6.12 -12.07
C GLU A 259 -19.17 -7.32 -12.81
N VAL A 260 -18.47 -8.16 -12.05
CA VAL A 260 -17.71 -9.30 -12.58
C VAL A 260 -17.96 -10.54 -11.73
N THR A 261 -17.87 -11.71 -12.35
CA THR A 261 -17.96 -13.01 -11.66
C THR A 261 -16.59 -13.52 -11.21
N GLU A 262 -16.57 -14.59 -10.40
CA GLU A 262 -15.33 -15.28 -10.04
C GLU A 262 -14.60 -15.82 -11.28
N ASP A 263 -15.34 -16.29 -12.29
CA ASP A 263 -14.79 -16.77 -13.57
C ASP A 263 -14.14 -15.63 -14.37
N ASP A 264 -14.77 -14.44 -14.40
CA ASP A 264 -14.19 -13.25 -15.04
C ASP A 264 -12.88 -12.83 -14.37
N ILE A 265 -12.81 -12.90 -13.04
CA ILE A 265 -11.60 -12.60 -12.26
C ILE A 265 -10.51 -13.63 -12.56
N ALA A 266 -10.84 -14.92 -12.58
CA ALA A 266 -9.90 -15.98 -12.90
C ALA A 266 -9.35 -15.87 -14.33
N ALA A 267 -10.21 -15.52 -15.30
CA ALA A 267 -9.83 -15.26 -16.67
C ALA A 267 -8.91 -14.04 -16.79
N ALA A 268 -9.26 -12.92 -16.16
CA ALA A 268 -8.42 -11.72 -16.14
C ALA A 268 -7.06 -11.96 -15.44
N ALA A 269 -7.04 -12.76 -14.37
CA ALA A 269 -5.80 -13.13 -13.70
C ALA A 269 -4.89 -13.99 -14.59
N ALA A 270 -5.46 -14.93 -15.35
CA ALA A 270 -4.73 -15.74 -16.33
C ALA A 270 -4.21 -14.92 -17.51
N GLU A 271 -5.03 -13.98 -18.02
CA GLU A 271 -4.66 -13.01 -19.07
C GLU A 271 -3.50 -12.12 -18.61
N GLY A 272 -3.62 -11.50 -17.43
CA GLY A 272 -2.59 -10.64 -16.85
C GLY A 272 -1.30 -11.41 -16.53
N SER A 273 -1.40 -12.65 -16.05
CA SER A 273 -0.24 -13.52 -15.86
C SER A 273 0.49 -13.77 -17.18
N THR A 274 -0.25 -14.00 -18.27
CA THR A 274 0.32 -14.20 -19.60
C THR A 274 0.98 -12.93 -20.12
N ARG A 275 0.34 -11.76 -19.94
CA ARG A 275 0.87 -10.45 -20.32
C ARG A 275 2.22 -10.15 -19.65
N LEU A 276 2.36 -10.48 -18.36
CA LEU A 276 3.56 -10.16 -17.58
C LEU A 276 4.63 -11.27 -17.61
N ALA A 277 4.33 -12.45 -18.16
CA ALA A 277 5.23 -13.59 -18.11
C ALA A 277 6.58 -13.32 -18.78
N GLY A 278 6.59 -12.64 -19.93
CA GLY A 278 7.81 -12.35 -20.69
C GLY A 278 8.85 -11.53 -19.92
N ALA A 279 8.44 -10.76 -18.91
CA ALA A 279 9.37 -10.01 -18.08
C ALA A 279 10.25 -10.91 -17.18
N HIS A 280 9.92 -12.19 -17.02
CA HIS A 280 10.68 -13.17 -16.23
C HIS A 280 11.75 -13.91 -17.06
N ASP A 281 12.07 -13.44 -18.27
CA ASP A 281 13.23 -13.94 -18.99
C ASP A 281 14.53 -13.41 -18.35
N PHE A 282 15.29 -14.33 -17.76
CA PHE A 282 16.59 -14.10 -17.13
C PHE A 282 17.77 -14.56 -18.01
N ALA A 283 17.57 -14.76 -19.31
CA ALA A 283 18.61 -15.14 -20.27
C ALA A 283 19.41 -16.40 -19.86
N GLY A 284 18.73 -17.37 -19.24
CA GLY A 284 19.32 -18.64 -18.80
C GLY A 284 20.03 -18.60 -17.45
N GLU A 285 20.03 -17.46 -16.75
CA GLU A 285 20.58 -17.35 -15.40
C GLU A 285 19.82 -18.23 -14.41
N LYS A 286 20.56 -18.90 -13.52
CA LYS A 286 19.99 -19.91 -12.61
C LYS A 286 19.76 -19.38 -11.19
N ASN A 287 20.63 -18.49 -10.71
CA ASN A 287 20.61 -18.00 -9.33
C ASN A 287 20.91 -16.50 -9.30
N LEU A 288 20.58 -15.88 -8.16
CA LEU A 288 20.87 -14.48 -7.87
C LEU A 288 22.27 -14.35 -7.24
N ASN A 289 23.32 -14.44 -8.05
CA ASN A 289 24.72 -14.39 -7.59
C ASN A 289 25.60 -13.45 -8.43
N HIS A 290 25.01 -12.45 -9.08
CA HIS A 290 25.70 -11.42 -9.85
C HIS A 290 26.73 -10.65 -9.02
N SER A 291 27.80 -10.15 -9.64
CA SER A 291 28.65 -9.13 -9.02
C SER A 291 27.89 -7.81 -8.90
N ALA A 292 28.40 -6.88 -8.08
CA ALA A 292 27.83 -5.54 -7.94
C ALA A 292 27.72 -4.83 -9.29
N GLU A 293 28.78 -4.89 -10.11
CA GLU A 293 28.84 -4.22 -11.42
C GLU A 293 27.90 -4.87 -12.44
N ALA A 294 27.74 -6.19 -12.40
CA ALA A 294 26.79 -6.90 -13.24
C ALA A 294 25.34 -6.54 -12.85
N ALA A 295 25.03 -6.54 -11.56
CA ALA A 295 23.72 -6.12 -11.05
C ALA A 295 23.41 -4.66 -11.40
N HIS A 296 24.37 -3.74 -11.23
CA HIS A 296 24.23 -2.33 -11.59
C HIS A 296 23.86 -2.15 -13.07
N ARG A 297 24.56 -2.86 -13.97
CA ARG A 297 24.26 -2.82 -15.41
C ARG A 297 22.86 -3.35 -15.72
N LEU A 298 22.52 -4.53 -15.20
CA LEU A 298 21.19 -5.14 -15.42
C LEU A 298 20.05 -4.24 -14.91
N LEU A 299 20.18 -3.71 -13.70
CA LEU A 299 19.21 -2.77 -13.13
C LEU A 299 19.11 -1.50 -13.98
N GLY A 300 20.25 -0.91 -14.35
CA GLY A 300 20.30 0.29 -15.19
C GLY A 300 19.70 0.10 -16.59
N ASP A 301 19.90 -1.07 -17.21
CA ASP A 301 19.28 -1.42 -18.49
C ASP A 301 17.76 -1.49 -18.36
N THR A 302 17.23 -2.16 -17.32
CA THR A 302 15.79 -2.25 -17.12
C THR A 302 15.14 -0.89 -16.85
N VAL A 303 15.84 0.04 -16.19
CA VAL A 303 15.35 1.41 -15.97
C VAL A 303 15.33 2.22 -17.26
N ARG A 304 16.33 2.03 -18.14
CA ARG A 304 16.38 2.68 -19.46
C ARG A 304 15.30 2.18 -20.41
N GLU A 305 14.95 0.90 -20.31
CA GLU A 305 13.89 0.26 -21.11
C GLU A 305 12.48 0.56 -20.57
N ALA A 306 12.37 0.87 -19.28
CA ALA A 306 11.09 1.14 -18.64
C ALA A 306 10.47 2.47 -19.10
N SER A 307 9.14 2.50 -19.08
CA SER A 307 8.32 3.70 -19.23
C SER A 307 7.32 3.81 -18.09
N LEU A 308 6.61 4.94 -17.98
CA LEU A 308 5.54 5.09 -17.00
C LEU A 308 4.41 4.08 -17.19
N ALA A 309 4.17 3.64 -18.42
CA ALA A 309 3.14 2.67 -18.77
C ALA A 309 3.62 1.21 -18.69
N ASP A 310 4.93 0.98 -18.77
CA ASP A 310 5.54 -0.34 -18.75
C ASP A 310 6.85 -0.33 -17.95
N ARG A 311 6.75 -0.66 -16.67
CA ARG A 311 7.87 -0.70 -15.71
C ARG A 311 7.97 -2.03 -14.98
N TYR A 312 7.14 -3.01 -15.33
CA TYR A 312 7.00 -4.23 -14.55
C TYR A 312 8.33 -4.98 -14.41
N ARG A 313 9.10 -5.08 -15.51
CA ARG A 313 10.42 -5.71 -15.49
C ARG A 313 11.39 -5.00 -14.54
N SER A 314 11.40 -3.67 -14.52
CA SER A 314 12.25 -2.89 -13.61
C SER A 314 11.86 -3.11 -12.15
N ASP A 315 10.56 -3.11 -11.83
CA ASP A 315 10.05 -3.40 -10.48
C ASP A 315 10.42 -4.82 -10.04
N MET A 316 10.25 -5.80 -10.93
CA MET A 316 10.60 -7.20 -10.67
C MET A 316 12.10 -7.38 -10.43
N MET A 317 12.96 -6.77 -11.24
CA MET A 317 14.42 -6.83 -11.03
C MET A 317 14.84 -6.17 -9.72
N ALA A 318 14.22 -5.03 -9.36
CA ALA A 318 14.44 -4.37 -8.08
C ALA A 318 13.95 -5.21 -6.89
N ALA A 319 12.94 -6.06 -7.07
CA ALA A 319 12.47 -7.00 -6.04
C ALA A 319 13.36 -8.25 -5.88
N LEU A 320 14.23 -8.52 -6.85
CA LEU A 320 15.18 -9.64 -6.79
C LEU A 320 16.53 -9.24 -6.20
N MET A 321 17.00 -8.02 -6.48
CA MET A 321 18.36 -7.60 -6.13
C MET A 321 18.51 -6.09 -5.96
N ASN A 322 19.58 -5.71 -5.25
CA ASN A 322 20.09 -4.35 -5.16
C ASN A 322 21.63 -4.42 -5.29
N ASP A 323 22.20 -3.58 -6.15
CA ASP A 323 23.64 -3.55 -6.44
C ASP A 323 24.50 -2.98 -5.28
N GLY A 324 23.89 -2.33 -4.30
CA GLY A 324 24.53 -1.90 -3.06
C GLY A 324 24.52 -2.95 -1.93
N ALA A 325 23.67 -3.98 -2.01
CA ALA A 325 23.60 -5.04 -1.01
C ALA A 325 24.48 -6.22 -1.40
N ILE A 326 25.62 -6.40 -0.74
CA ILE A 326 26.67 -7.36 -1.14
C ILE A 326 26.92 -8.37 -0.02
N ASN A 327 26.91 -9.66 -0.37
CA ASN A 327 27.19 -10.73 0.56
C ASN A 327 28.72 -10.92 0.77
N ARG A 328 29.10 -11.74 1.74
CA ARG A 328 30.52 -11.98 2.09
C ARG A 328 31.37 -12.62 0.98
N LYS A 329 30.75 -13.18 -0.06
CA LYS A 329 31.43 -13.78 -1.21
C LYS A 329 31.65 -12.77 -2.35
N GLY A 330 31.26 -11.50 -2.16
CA GLY A 330 31.44 -10.44 -3.16
C GLY A 330 30.39 -10.41 -4.27
N SER A 331 29.35 -11.25 -4.19
CA SER A 331 28.16 -11.14 -5.05
C SER A 331 27.02 -10.44 -4.32
N ILE A 332 25.97 -10.05 -5.04
CA ILE A 332 24.77 -9.48 -4.43
C ILE A 332 24.22 -10.37 -3.31
N ASP A 333 23.71 -9.72 -2.27
CA ASP A 333 22.83 -10.36 -1.30
C ASP A 333 21.43 -10.38 -1.93
N PRO A 334 20.84 -11.55 -2.26
CA PRO A 334 19.57 -11.57 -2.98
C PRO A 334 18.41 -11.14 -2.08
N THR A 335 17.24 -10.97 -2.69
CA THR A 335 15.99 -10.82 -1.92
C THR A 335 15.89 -11.87 -0.81
N PRO A 336 15.51 -11.50 0.43
CA PRO A 336 15.41 -12.45 1.53
C PRO A 336 14.39 -13.59 1.30
N LEU A 337 13.50 -13.42 0.32
CA LEU A 337 12.52 -14.40 -0.16
C LEU A 337 13.10 -15.41 -1.15
N CYS A 338 14.38 -15.29 -1.54
CA CYS A 338 15.12 -16.32 -2.26
C CYS A 338 15.53 -17.43 -1.28
N LEU A 339 14.73 -18.51 -1.24
CA LEU A 339 14.90 -19.61 -0.27
C LEU A 339 15.68 -20.82 -0.82
N MET A 340 16.28 -20.69 -2.01
CA MET A 340 17.01 -21.78 -2.67
C MET A 340 18.19 -21.26 -3.49
N PHE A 341 19.31 -21.98 -3.41
CA PHE A 341 20.60 -21.56 -3.97
C PHE A 341 21.30 -22.70 -4.73
N GLY A 342 20.53 -23.57 -5.39
CA GLY A 342 21.02 -24.71 -6.17
C GLY A 342 21.15 -26.01 -5.37
N GLN A 343 20.83 -26.03 -4.07
CA GLN A 343 20.88 -27.26 -3.28
C GLN A 343 19.89 -28.29 -3.83
N GLY A 344 20.38 -29.49 -4.19
CA GLY A 344 19.53 -30.54 -4.76
C GLY A 344 18.93 -30.16 -6.12
N HIS A 345 19.67 -29.40 -6.94
CA HIS A 345 19.23 -28.88 -8.24
C HIS A 345 18.06 -27.88 -8.18
N GLN A 346 17.79 -27.27 -7.02
CA GLN A 346 16.76 -26.23 -6.84
C GLN A 346 17.34 -24.83 -7.10
N HIS A 347 17.22 -24.36 -8.33
CA HIS A 347 17.70 -23.04 -8.78
C HIS A 347 16.55 -22.03 -8.79
N PHE A 348 16.70 -20.92 -8.06
CA PHE A 348 15.62 -19.96 -7.84
C PHE A 348 15.12 -19.35 -9.15
N LEU A 349 16.00 -18.73 -9.96
CA LEU A 349 15.59 -18.04 -11.19
C LEU A 349 15.01 -19.01 -12.23
N THR A 350 15.57 -20.22 -12.33
CA THR A 350 15.05 -21.25 -13.24
C THR A 350 13.62 -21.65 -12.86
N ARG A 351 13.33 -21.86 -11.57
CA ARG A 351 11.96 -22.16 -11.11
C ARG A 351 11.05 -20.95 -11.24
N PHE A 352 11.57 -19.77 -10.91
CA PHE A 352 10.82 -18.51 -10.94
C PHE A 352 10.32 -18.20 -12.35
N ALA A 353 11.19 -18.31 -13.36
CA ALA A 353 10.79 -18.21 -14.76
C ALA A 353 9.87 -19.37 -15.20
N GLY A 354 10.24 -20.61 -14.88
CA GLY A 354 9.51 -21.80 -15.35
C GLY A 354 8.07 -21.89 -14.85
N VAL A 355 7.80 -21.53 -13.59
CA VAL A 355 6.43 -21.49 -13.03
C VAL A 355 5.58 -20.41 -13.70
N VAL A 356 6.19 -19.27 -14.04
CA VAL A 356 5.50 -18.15 -14.70
C VAL A 356 5.17 -18.46 -16.16
N GLU A 357 6.13 -19.05 -16.88
CA GLU A 357 6.01 -19.49 -18.27
C GLU A 357 5.00 -20.63 -18.40
N GLN A 358 4.96 -21.54 -17.42
CA GLN A 358 3.98 -22.60 -17.37
C GLN A 358 2.58 -22.03 -17.07
N GLY A 359 1.77 -21.84 -18.11
CA GLY A 359 0.42 -21.29 -17.98
C GLY A 359 -0.55 -22.13 -17.14
N SER A 360 -0.34 -23.45 -17.11
CA SER A 360 -1.17 -24.43 -16.40
C SER A 360 -0.29 -25.55 -15.85
N PRO A 361 -0.66 -26.16 -14.71
CA PRO A 361 0.16 -27.21 -14.12
C PRO A 361 0.29 -28.43 -15.03
N GLY A 362 1.28 -29.27 -14.74
CA GLY A 362 1.37 -30.58 -15.38
C GLY A 362 0.16 -31.46 -15.06
N LYS A 363 -0.01 -32.56 -15.81
CA LYS A 363 -1.16 -33.46 -15.64
C LYS A 363 -1.29 -33.96 -14.19
N ARG A 364 -2.48 -33.79 -13.61
CA ARG A 364 -2.82 -34.31 -12.29
C ARG A 364 -3.07 -35.81 -12.36
N GLY A 365 -2.42 -36.59 -11.49
CA GLY A 365 -2.55 -38.04 -11.48
C GLY A 365 -1.57 -38.77 -12.41
N ARG A 366 -1.81 -40.06 -12.67
CA ARG A 366 -0.90 -40.92 -13.46
C ARG A 366 -1.63 -41.62 -14.61
N GLY A 367 -0.91 -41.82 -15.71
CA GLY A 367 -1.37 -42.62 -16.86
C GLY A 367 -2.57 -42.02 -17.59
N LYS A 368 -3.44 -42.89 -18.15
CA LYS A 368 -4.59 -42.47 -18.97
C LYS A 368 -5.68 -41.69 -18.21
N LYS A 369 -5.65 -41.68 -16.88
CA LYS A 369 -6.58 -40.93 -16.02
C LYS A 369 -6.08 -39.54 -15.66
N ALA A 370 -4.89 -39.16 -16.15
CA ALA A 370 -4.29 -37.89 -15.77
C ALA A 370 -5.06 -36.73 -16.42
N VAL A 371 -5.41 -35.71 -15.62
CA VAL A 371 -6.27 -34.60 -16.03
C VAL A 371 -5.41 -33.35 -16.25
N GLU A 372 -5.61 -32.70 -17.39
CA GLU A 372 -5.12 -31.35 -17.64
C GLU A 372 -6.20 -30.35 -17.21
N ILE A 373 -5.76 -29.23 -16.64
CA ILE A 373 -6.64 -28.11 -16.32
C ILE A 373 -6.14 -26.87 -17.06
N SER A 374 -7.03 -25.92 -17.33
CA SER A 374 -6.66 -24.65 -17.95
C SER A 374 -6.00 -23.70 -16.95
N ALA A 375 -5.45 -22.59 -17.44
CA ALA A 375 -4.90 -21.53 -16.61
C ALA A 375 -5.97 -20.89 -15.72
N GLU A 376 -7.16 -20.65 -16.28
CA GLU A 376 -8.33 -20.10 -15.60
C GLU A 376 -8.84 -21.03 -14.51
N GLN A 377 -8.86 -22.34 -14.76
CA GLN A 377 -9.20 -23.34 -13.73
C GLN A 377 -8.17 -23.33 -12.60
N ALA A 378 -6.87 -23.25 -12.92
CA ALA A 378 -5.82 -23.14 -11.91
C ALA A 378 -5.94 -21.86 -11.07
N MET A 379 -6.33 -20.73 -11.69
CA MET A 379 -6.61 -19.46 -10.97
C MET A 379 -7.85 -19.57 -10.10
N THR A 380 -8.94 -20.14 -10.62
CA THR A 380 -10.20 -20.36 -9.88
C THR A 380 -9.94 -21.17 -8.61
N GLU A 381 -9.21 -22.29 -8.74
CA GLU A 381 -8.86 -23.11 -7.60
C GLU A 381 -7.94 -22.40 -6.59
N ALA A 382 -6.99 -21.60 -7.08
CA ALA A 382 -6.09 -20.86 -6.20
C ALA A 382 -6.80 -19.74 -5.42
N LEU A 383 -7.78 -19.07 -6.03
CA LEU A 383 -8.44 -17.90 -5.46
C LEU A 383 -9.69 -18.25 -4.64
N PHE A 384 -10.50 -19.21 -5.09
CA PHE A 384 -11.86 -19.43 -4.57
C PHE A 384 -12.08 -20.82 -3.97
N THR A 385 -11.09 -21.72 -4.01
CA THR A 385 -11.22 -23.09 -3.46
C THR A 385 -10.14 -23.37 -2.40
N PRO A 386 -10.45 -24.06 -1.30
CA PRO A 386 -9.42 -24.53 -0.36
C PRO A 386 -8.32 -25.33 -1.07
N TRP A 387 -7.07 -24.95 -0.85
CA TRP A 387 -5.93 -25.53 -1.58
C TRP A 387 -5.71 -27.00 -1.28
N GLN A 388 -5.82 -27.83 -2.32
CA GLN A 388 -5.54 -29.26 -2.24
C GLN A 388 -4.07 -29.59 -2.49
N ARG A 389 -3.30 -28.67 -3.09
CA ARG A 389 -1.86 -28.80 -3.35
C ARG A 389 -1.50 -30.05 -4.16
N ILE A 390 -2.24 -30.29 -5.24
CA ILE A 390 -2.13 -31.50 -6.07
C ILE A 390 -1.38 -31.29 -7.39
N ASP A 391 -0.87 -30.07 -7.63
CA ASP A 391 -0.24 -29.73 -8.91
C ASP A 391 1.23 -30.16 -8.96
N PRO A 392 1.66 -30.89 -9.99
CA PRO A 392 3.06 -31.28 -10.19
C PRO A 392 3.86 -30.13 -10.81
N THR A 393 3.93 -29.00 -10.11
CA THR A 393 4.73 -27.82 -10.47
C THR A 393 5.74 -27.53 -9.36
N ASP A 394 6.86 -26.90 -9.71
CA ASP A 394 7.82 -26.44 -8.72
C ASP A 394 7.24 -25.34 -7.81
N GLY A 395 7.62 -25.40 -6.52
CA GLY A 395 7.34 -24.36 -5.54
C GLY A 395 8.58 -23.54 -5.18
N PHE A 396 8.35 -22.46 -4.42
CA PHE A 396 9.37 -21.49 -4.01
C PHE A 396 9.79 -21.61 -2.54
N ARG A 397 9.29 -22.61 -1.81
CA ARG A 397 9.39 -22.74 -0.34
C ARG A 397 8.65 -21.65 0.43
N TRP A 398 7.68 -21.00 -0.21
CA TRP A 398 6.81 -19.99 0.41
C TRP A 398 5.57 -20.60 1.06
N ASP A 399 5.18 -21.82 0.68
CA ASP A 399 4.12 -22.56 1.35
C ASP A 399 4.70 -23.40 2.50
N VAL A 400 3.99 -23.41 3.63
CA VAL A 400 4.35 -24.16 4.83
C VAL A 400 4.36 -25.67 4.58
N GLU A 401 3.51 -26.16 3.67
CA GLU A 401 3.40 -27.57 3.30
C GLU A 401 4.56 -28.07 2.42
N GLU A 402 5.42 -27.17 1.92
CA GLU A 402 6.65 -27.55 1.24
C GLU A 402 7.76 -28.03 2.21
N ASP A 403 7.63 -27.75 3.51
CA ASP A 403 8.52 -28.28 4.56
C ASP A 403 8.18 -29.74 4.91
N ARG A 404 8.65 -30.67 4.08
CA ARG A 404 8.44 -32.12 4.30
C ARG A 404 9.43 -32.68 5.30
N ARG A 405 9.13 -32.56 6.59
CA ARG A 405 10.00 -33.07 7.68
C ARG A 405 10.07 -34.59 7.70
N TYR A 406 11.28 -35.14 7.61
CA TYR A 406 11.57 -36.57 7.75
C TYR A 406 11.11 -37.15 9.10
N ALA A 407 11.23 -36.39 10.19
CA ALA A 407 11.05 -36.89 11.56
C ALA A 407 9.59 -37.18 11.96
N LEU A 408 8.60 -36.76 11.15
CA LEU A 408 7.17 -36.95 11.46
C LEU A 408 6.48 -37.94 10.51
N ARG A 409 7.22 -38.61 9.62
CA ARG A 409 6.66 -39.54 8.63
C ARG A 409 7.11 -40.98 8.88
N ALA A 410 6.18 -41.92 8.75
CA ALA A 410 6.46 -43.35 8.84
C ALA A 410 7.18 -43.91 7.61
N VAL A 411 7.21 -43.17 6.49
CA VAL A 411 7.77 -43.60 5.19
C VAL A 411 8.71 -42.51 4.66
N ASN A 412 9.80 -42.93 4.02
CA ASN A 412 10.77 -42.05 3.38
C ASN A 412 10.09 -41.25 2.24
N PRO A 413 9.97 -39.90 2.35
CA PRO A 413 9.26 -39.09 1.37
C PRO A 413 10.08 -38.79 0.10
N SER A 414 11.31 -39.30 -0.04
CA SER A 414 12.19 -38.98 -1.18
C SER A 414 11.64 -39.40 -2.55
N GLY A 415 10.62 -40.26 -2.59
CA GLY A 415 9.93 -40.68 -3.82
C GLY A 415 8.58 -39.98 -4.06
N ASP A 416 8.12 -39.13 -3.15
CA ASP A 416 6.85 -38.41 -3.29
C ASP A 416 7.03 -37.24 -4.25
N ALA A 417 6.14 -37.10 -5.23
CA ALA A 417 6.10 -35.90 -6.07
C ALA A 417 5.92 -34.67 -5.17
N ALA A 418 6.75 -33.65 -5.36
CA ALA A 418 6.49 -32.33 -4.80
C ALA A 418 5.25 -31.78 -5.51
N THR A 419 4.16 -31.63 -4.76
CA THR A 419 2.91 -31.08 -5.29
C THR A 419 2.60 -29.79 -4.54
N THR A 420 2.02 -28.83 -5.25
CA THR A 420 1.78 -27.48 -4.76
C THR A 420 0.46 -26.95 -5.32
N GLN A 421 0.14 -25.69 -5.08
CA GLN A 421 -0.96 -24.98 -5.72
C GLN A 421 -0.41 -24.09 -6.84
N HIS A 422 -0.57 -24.51 -8.09
CA HIS A 422 0.09 -23.87 -9.24
C HIS A 422 -0.34 -22.41 -9.42
N GLY A 423 -1.65 -22.14 -9.46
CA GLY A 423 -2.16 -20.77 -9.62
C GLY A 423 -1.64 -19.82 -8.54
N ALA A 424 -1.52 -20.29 -7.30
CA ALA A 424 -0.99 -19.51 -6.19
C ALA A 424 0.51 -19.20 -6.35
N ASN A 425 1.33 -20.18 -6.75
CA ASN A 425 2.76 -19.93 -7.03
C ASN A 425 2.95 -18.97 -8.20
N ARG A 426 2.17 -19.15 -9.26
CA ARG A 426 2.23 -18.28 -10.44
C ARG A 426 1.88 -16.84 -10.06
N LEU A 427 0.79 -16.62 -9.32
CA LEU A 427 0.45 -15.28 -8.78
C LEU A 427 1.54 -14.75 -7.84
N ALA A 428 2.02 -15.55 -6.89
CA ALA A 428 3.04 -15.13 -5.93
C ALA A 428 4.33 -14.67 -6.59
N ALA A 429 4.72 -15.28 -7.72
CA ALA A 429 5.86 -14.83 -8.50
C ALA A 429 5.67 -13.39 -9.01
N PHE A 430 4.49 -13.06 -9.55
CA PHE A 430 4.17 -11.68 -9.93
C PHE A 430 4.10 -10.74 -8.73
N GLY A 431 3.59 -11.22 -7.59
CA GLY A 431 3.46 -10.45 -6.35
C GLY A 431 4.78 -9.98 -5.77
N LEU A 432 5.86 -10.74 -5.97
CA LEU A 432 7.20 -10.39 -5.53
C LEU A 432 7.65 -9.00 -6.01
N SER A 433 7.24 -8.60 -7.23
CA SER A 433 7.55 -7.28 -7.82
C SER A 433 7.10 -6.06 -6.99
N SER A 434 6.28 -6.27 -5.97
CA SER A 434 5.78 -5.22 -5.08
C SER A 434 6.65 -5.03 -3.82
N LEU A 435 7.76 -5.79 -3.71
CA LEU A 435 8.65 -5.85 -2.56
C LEU A 435 10.10 -5.53 -2.97
N PRO A 436 10.43 -4.27 -3.33
CA PRO A 436 11.76 -3.89 -3.78
C PRO A 436 12.81 -4.12 -2.69
N VAL A 437 14.00 -4.56 -3.11
CA VAL A 437 15.16 -4.77 -2.25
C VAL A 437 15.84 -3.44 -1.96
N MET A 438 15.98 -3.17 -0.66
CA MET A 438 16.70 -2.02 -0.13
C MET A 438 18.03 -2.49 0.47
N ALA A 439 19.13 -1.81 0.14
CA ALA A 439 20.40 -1.98 0.81
C ALA A 439 20.34 -1.31 2.19
N THR A 440 20.40 -2.12 3.25
CA THR A 440 20.31 -1.65 4.63
C THR A 440 21.62 -1.89 5.37
N PRO A 441 22.14 -0.91 6.14
CA PRO A 441 23.38 -1.10 6.91
C PRO A 441 23.27 -2.27 7.89
N TYR A 442 24.26 -3.15 7.88
CA TYR A 442 24.38 -4.26 8.82
C TYR A 442 25.86 -4.55 9.12
N SER A 443 26.29 -4.16 10.32
CA SER A 443 27.68 -4.23 10.77
C SER A 443 28.61 -3.46 9.82
N ASP A 444 29.44 -4.17 9.05
CA ASP A 444 30.49 -3.64 8.18
C ASP A 444 30.09 -3.61 6.68
N ARG A 445 28.83 -3.94 6.37
CA ARG A 445 28.32 -4.01 4.99
C ARG A 445 26.86 -3.60 4.90
N HIS A 446 26.31 -3.59 3.68
CA HIS A 446 24.88 -3.49 3.45
C HIS A 446 24.31 -4.87 3.07
N ILE A 447 23.12 -5.18 3.57
CA ILE A 447 22.38 -6.42 3.30
C ILE A 447 21.02 -6.08 2.68
N SER A 448 20.40 -7.10 2.09
CA SER A 448 19.08 -6.98 1.50
C SER A 448 18.00 -6.96 2.56
N ALA A 449 17.13 -5.96 2.48
CA ALA A 449 15.86 -5.87 3.19
C ALA A 449 14.73 -5.58 2.20
N ILE A 450 13.49 -5.88 2.58
CA ILE A 450 12.29 -5.64 1.77
C ILE A 450 11.19 -5.05 2.66
N PRO A 451 10.19 -4.34 2.11
CA PRO A 451 8.99 -3.96 2.85
C PRO A 451 8.39 -5.19 3.56
N GLY A 452 8.00 -5.04 4.82
CA GLY A 452 7.50 -6.15 5.63
C GLY A 452 8.57 -7.13 6.12
N GLY A 453 9.83 -7.02 5.69
CA GLY A 453 10.91 -7.94 6.05
C GLY A 453 11.96 -7.35 7.00
N GLN A 454 12.38 -8.11 8.02
CA GLN A 454 13.46 -7.72 8.93
C GLN A 454 14.38 -8.91 9.23
N GLY A 455 15.68 -8.62 9.40
CA GLY A 455 16.66 -9.56 9.94
C GLY A 455 17.44 -10.30 8.86
N ALA A 456 18.77 -10.30 8.98
CA ALA A 456 19.66 -10.95 8.03
C ALA A 456 19.64 -12.48 8.20
N ARG A 457 19.92 -12.93 9.43
CA ARG A 457 20.02 -14.35 9.78
C ARG A 457 18.65 -14.91 10.14
N ASP A 458 17.98 -14.26 11.08
CA ASP A 458 16.66 -14.62 11.59
C ASP A 458 15.58 -13.80 10.87
N PHE A 459 15.53 -13.98 9.55
CA PHE A 459 14.62 -13.21 8.69
C PHE A 459 13.17 -13.48 9.08
N ARG A 460 12.42 -12.40 9.27
CA ARG A 460 10.99 -12.42 9.55
C ARG A 460 10.27 -11.55 8.55
N PHE A 461 9.15 -12.04 8.04
CA PHE A 461 8.27 -11.28 7.17
C PHE A 461 6.92 -11.08 7.87
N ARG A 462 6.42 -9.85 7.84
CA ARG A 462 5.19 -9.43 8.51
C ARG A 462 4.28 -8.70 7.55
N TRP A 463 2.99 -8.99 7.64
CA TRP A 463 1.97 -8.21 6.97
C TRP A 463 0.85 -7.81 7.94
N PRO A 464 0.39 -6.54 7.88
CA PRO A 464 -0.75 -6.10 8.65
C PRO A 464 -2.07 -6.70 8.14
N LEU A 465 -3.05 -6.82 9.03
CA LEU A 465 -4.41 -7.27 8.74
C LEU A 465 -5.36 -6.05 8.79
N TRP A 466 -5.33 -5.25 7.72
CA TRP A 466 -6.15 -4.05 7.58
C TRP A 466 -7.59 -4.37 7.17
N ARG A 467 -8.54 -3.52 7.56
CA ARG A 467 -10.00 -3.78 7.42
C ARG A 467 -10.71 -2.95 6.35
N GLN A 468 -10.00 -2.03 5.71
CA GLN A 468 -10.54 -1.13 4.68
C GLN A 468 -9.84 -1.39 3.34
N PRO A 469 -10.52 -1.31 2.18
CA PRO A 469 -9.91 -1.56 0.89
C PRO A 469 -8.62 -0.78 0.68
N ALA A 470 -7.55 -1.45 0.25
CA ALA A 470 -6.26 -0.84 -0.04
C ALA A 470 -5.76 -1.27 -1.42
N SER A 471 -5.28 -0.30 -2.20
CA SER A 471 -4.60 -0.50 -3.47
C SER A 471 -3.19 -1.06 -3.27
N MET A 472 -2.56 -1.54 -4.35
CA MET A 472 -1.18 -2.03 -4.28
C MET A 472 -0.20 -0.99 -3.70
N PRO A 473 -0.18 0.29 -4.12
CA PRO A 473 0.66 1.31 -3.49
C PRO A 473 0.44 1.46 -1.98
N THR A 474 -0.81 1.44 -1.52
CA THR A 474 -1.14 1.54 -0.10
C THR A 474 -0.65 0.31 0.66
N ILE A 475 -0.85 -0.89 0.12
CA ILE A 475 -0.37 -2.14 0.73
C ILE A 475 1.15 -2.14 0.86
N THR A 476 1.89 -1.75 -0.19
CA THR A 476 3.36 -1.64 -0.13
C THR A 476 3.79 -0.63 0.95
N ALA A 477 3.10 0.50 1.08
CA ALA A 477 3.37 1.47 2.14
C ALA A 477 3.08 0.93 3.55
N LEU A 478 1.96 0.21 3.73
CA LEU A 478 1.62 -0.48 4.99
C LEU A 478 2.72 -1.48 5.37
N LEU A 479 3.21 -2.28 4.42
CA LEU A 479 4.31 -3.22 4.64
C LEU A 479 5.62 -2.52 5.02
N ALA A 480 5.96 -1.41 4.36
CA ALA A 480 7.17 -0.66 4.67
C ALA A 480 7.14 -0.07 6.08
N GLN A 481 5.96 0.29 6.59
CA GLN A 481 5.80 0.91 7.90
C GLN A 481 5.55 -0.07 9.05
N ALA A 482 5.05 -1.28 8.80
CA ALA A 482 4.77 -2.29 9.83
C ALA A 482 5.96 -2.64 10.75
N TRP A 483 7.16 -2.20 10.41
CA TRP A 483 8.40 -2.41 11.17
C TRP A 483 9.05 -1.15 11.73
N ARG A 484 8.54 0.05 11.41
CA ARG A 484 9.10 1.30 11.90
C ARG A 484 8.38 1.71 13.19
N GLU A 485 8.97 1.34 14.32
CA GLU A 485 8.52 1.86 15.62
C GLU A 485 8.64 3.39 15.62
N GLY A 486 7.54 4.10 15.89
CA GLY A 486 7.53 5.56 16.06
C GLY A 486 7.10 6.41 14.84
N GLU A 487 6.79 5.82 13.68
CA GLU A 487 6.19 6.58 12.57
C GLU A 487 4.66 6.76 12.74
N THR A 488 4.15 7.88 12.25
CA THR A 488 2.73 8.26 12.24
C THR A 488 1.93 7.34 11.31
N MET A 489 1.36 6.27 11.88
CA MET A 489 0.36 5.43 11.20
C MET A 489 -1.03 6.06 11.32
N PRO A 490 -1.95 5.83 10.36
CA PRO A 490 -3.36 6.09 10.63
C PRO A 490 -3.76 5.23 11.83
N PRO A 491 -4.26 5.83 12.92
CA PRO A 491 -4.86 5.06 14.00
C PRO A 491 -5.95 4.18 13.41
N LYS A 492 -6.00 2.92 13.84
CA LYS A 492 -6.96 1.91 13.33
C LYS A 492 -6.77 1.49 11.86
N ALA A 493 -5.63 1.78 11.22
CA ALA A 493 -5.29 1.23 9.91
C ALA A 493 -5.30 -0.32 9.92
N TRP A 494 -4.76 -0.91 10.99
CA TRP A 494 -4.90 -2.33 11.34
C TRP A 494 -4.64 -2.53 12.84
N ASP A 495 -5.23 -3.58 13.40
CA ASP A 495 -5.08 -3.93 14.82
C ASP A 495 -4.37 -5.27 15.03
N ALA A 496 -4.09 -6.00 13.95
CA ALA A 496 -3.44 -7.28 14.00
C ALA A 496 -2.50 -7.47 12.81
N GLN A 497 -1.56 -8.38 12.95
CA GLN A 497 -0.58 -8.72 11.93
C GLN A 497 -0.23 -10.20 12.00
N GLU A 498 0.22 -10.71 10.88
CA GLU A 498 0.75 -12.05 10.74
C GLU A 498 2.27 -11.98 10.57
N THR A 499 3.00 -12.92 11.18
CA THR A 499 4.47 -12.98 11.11
C THR A 499 4.93 -14.38 10.74
N VAL A 500 5.69 -14.52 9.65
CA VAL A 500 6.42 -15.75 9.33
C VAL A 500 7.90 -15.59 9.65
N GLU A 501 8.52 -16.68 10.08
CA GLU A 501 9.95 -16.75 10.34
C GLU A 501 10.62 -17.70 9.35
N ARG A 502 11.75 -17.28 8.80
CA ARG A 502 12.59 -18.15 7.96
C ARG A 502 13.48 -19.01 8.85
N PHE A 503 13.51 -20.30 8.57
CA PHE A 503 14.40 -21.24 9.26
C PHE A 503 15.10 -22.17 8.27
N SER A 504 16.20 -22.78 8.72
CA SER A 504 16.95 -23.77 7.95
C SER A 504 16.63 -25.16 8.46
N GLN A 505 16.30 -26.08 7.56
CA GLN A 505 16.23 -27.51 7.85
C GLN A 505 17.23 -28.26 6.99
N GLY A 506 18.32 -28.72 7.62
CA GLY A 506 19.47 -29.24 6.90
C GLY A 506 20.02 -28.18 5.94
N LYS A 507 20.00 -28.47 4.64
CA LYS A 507 20.48 -27.57 3.57
C LYS A 507 19.39 -26.70 2.92
N PHE A 508 18.13 -26.85 3.33
CA PHE A 508 16.98 -26.16 2.74
C PHE A 508 16.49 -25.04 3.66
N LEU A 509 16.04 -23.94 3.08
CA LEU A 509 15.34 -22.89 3.80
C LEU A 509 13.83 -23.06 3.60
N ASN A 510 13.07 -22.82 4.66
CA ASN A 510 11.61 -22.80 4.64
C ASN A 510 11.11 -21.64 5.50
N VAL A 511 9.79 -21.42 5.50
CA VAL A 511 9.10 -20.45 6.36
C VAL A 511 8.12 -21.15 7.29
N THR A 512 7.90 -20.59 8.47
CA THR A 512 6.86 -21.05 9.37
C THR A 512 5.48 -20.69 8.87
N ARG A 513 4.45 -21.34 9.40
CA ARG A 513 3.09 -20.78 9.41
C ARG A 513 3.10 -19.46 10.17
N ALA A 514 2.29 -18.51 9.73
CA ALA A 514 2.31 -17.20 10.33
C ALA A 514 1.76 -17.24 11.76
N ALA A 515 2.38 -16.45 12.63
CA ALA A 515 1.92 -16.24 13.98
C ALA A 515 1.13 -14.93 14.06
N PHE A 516 -0.14 -15.05 14.44
CA PHE A 516 -1.01 -13.92 14.69
C PHE A 516 -0.54 -13.14 15.93
N SER A 517 -0.50 -11.81 15.81
CA SER A 517 -0.30 -10.92 16.95
C SER A 517 -1.19 -9.69 16.82
N ARG A 518 -1.77 -9.25 17.95
CA ARG A 518 -2.42 -7.94 18.02
C ARG A 518 -1.36 -6.87 18.16
N ARG A 519 -1.53 -5.76 17.44
CA ARG A 519 -0.71 -4.58 17.61
C ARG A 519 -0.94 -4.05 19.03
N GLN A 520 0.10 -4.02 19.85
CA GLN A 520 0.03 -3.29 21.11
C GLN A 520 -0.05 -1.79 20.77
N PRO A 521 -0.99 -1.02 21.35
CA PRO A 521 -0.92 0.43 21.24
C PRO A 521 0.44 0.87 21.78
N ALA A 522 1.08 1.84 21.13
CA ALA A 522 2.31 2.42 21.66
C ALA A 522 2.01 2.89 23.09
N THR A 523 2.61 2.24 24.08
CA THR A 523 2.50 2.66 25.48
C THR A 523 3.20 4.01 25.59
N ASP A 524 2.44 5.05 25.92
CA ASP A 524 2.95 6.38 26.27
C ASP A 524 3.69 6.33 27.63
N GLU A 525 4.76 5.54 27.73
CA GLU A 525 5.73 5.71 28.81
C GLU A 525 6.76 6.76 28.36
N PRO A 526 6.86 7.92 29.03
CA PRO A 526 7.94 8.84 28.78
C PRO A 526 9.26 8.10 29.07
N ASN A 527 10.16 8.12 28.08
CA ASN A 527 11.50 7.55 28.15
C ASN A 527 12.30 8.21 29.28
N THR A 528 12.09 7.78 30.53
CA THR A 528 12.92 8.13 31.68
C THR A 528 14.21 7.34 31.60
N LYS A 529 15.06 7.64 30.60
CA LYS A 529 16.48 7.34 30.71
C LYS A 529 17.08 8.31 31.72
N THR A 530 17.04 7.91 32.98
CA THR A 530 17.92 8.43 34.02
C THR A 530 19.36 8.26 33.55
N GLY A 531 19.98 9.36 33.13
CA GLY A 531 21.42 9.42 32.91
C GLY A 531 22.14 9.19 34.24
N ARG A 532 22.73 8.01 34.41
CA ARG A 532 23.84 7.84 35.35
C ARG A 532 25.05 8.57 34.78
N LYS A 533 25.28 9.80 35.25
CA LYS A 533 26.62 10.40 35.25
C LYS A 533 27.48 9.58 36.20
N SER A 534 28.46 8.86 35.68
CA SER A 534 29.63 8.45 36.47
C SER A 534 30.62 9.61 36.45
N ALA A 535 30.98 10.08 37.64
CA ALA A 535 32.14 10.90 37.91
C ALA A 535 33.44 10.12 37.65
#